data_AF-A0A557ZV15-F1
#
_entry.id   AF-A0A557ZV15-F1
#
_cell.length_a   1.000
_cell.length_b   1.000
_cell.length_c   1.000
_cell.angle_alpha   90.00
_cell.angle_beta   90.00
_cell.angle_gamma   90.00
#
_symmetry.space_group_name_H-M   'P 1'
#
loop_
_entity.id
_entity.type
_entity.pdbx_description
1 polymer ?
#
loop_
_entity_poly.entity_id
_entity_poly.type
_entity_poly.pdbx_seq_one_letter_code
_entity_poly.pdbx_strand_id
1 'polypeptide(L)'
;MLMRTDPFREFDRLTQQVLGQAGTWSRPNPMPMDAYRSGAEFVVAFDLPGVDPEAIELDVERNVLTVKAERRPIAGDEVEMQVSERPLGVFSRQLFLGDTLDADHIHAAYDAGVLTVRIPIAERAKPRKIAIESEPARKEINA
;
A
#
# COMPACT_ATOMS: atom_id res chain seq x y z
N MET A 1 -10.94 -37.05 -5.20
CA MET A 1 -12.39 -36.98 -5.49
C MET A 1 -13.03 -36.19 -4.35
N LEU A 2 -13.20 -34.88 -4.53
CA LEU A 2 -13.93 -34.04 -3.58
C LEU A 2 -15.35 -33.89 -4.09
N MET A 3 -16.32 -34.36 -3.30
CA MET A 3 -17.73 -34.33 -3.63
C MET A 3 -18.21 -32.87 -3.73
N ARG A 4 -18.83 -32.56 -4.87
CA ARG A 4 -19.57 -31.33 -5.15
C ARG A 4 -21.05 -31.64 -5.08
N THR A 5 -21.77 -30.87 -4.28
CA THR A 5 -23.17 -30.57 -4.52
C THR A 5 -23.32 -29.09 -4.23
N ASP A 6 -23.28 -28.27 -5.28
CA ASP A 6 -23.79 -26.91 -5.17
C ASP A 6 -24.58 -26.55 -6.44
N PRO A 7 -25.92 -26.51 -6.36
CA PRO A 7 -26.84 -26.36 -7.49
C PRO A 7 -26.88 -24.95 -8.10
N PHE A 8 -26.05 -24.01 -7.64
CA PHE A 8 -26.08 -22.60 -8.06
C PHE A 8 -25.01 -22.20 -9.10
N ARG A 9 -24.28 -23.16 -9.66
CA ARG A 9 -23.17 -22.90 -10.61
C ARG A 9 -23.53 -22.16 -11.89
N GLU A 10 -24.76 -22.30 -12.38
CA GLU A 10 -25.21 -21.55 -13.56
C GLU A 10 -25.47 -20.08 -13.25
N PHE A 11 -25.92 -19.77 -12.03
CA PHE A 11 -26.08 -18.39 -11.58
C PHE A 11 -24.71 -17.73 -11.38
N ASP A 12 -23.72 -18.45 -10.84
CA ASP A 12 -22.35 -17.95 -10.67
C ASP A 12 -21.66 -17.61 -11.99
N ARG A 13 -21.84 -18.39 -13.07
CA ARG A 13 -21.27 -18.06 -14.39
C ARG A 13 -21.87 -16.81 -15.01
N LEU A 14 -23.20 -16.65 -14.93
CA LEU A 14 -23.87 -15.47 -15.46
C LEU A 14 -23.51 -14.21 -14.64
N THR A 15 -23.36 -14.39 -13.33
CA THR A 15 -22.93 -13.32 -12.43
C THR A 15 -21.44 -12.99 -12.62
N GLN A 16 -20.58 -13.96 -12.94
CA GLN A 16 -19.18 -13.71 -13.34
C GLN A 16 -19.06 -12.95 -14.67
N GLN A 17 -20.03 -13.03 -15.58
CA GLN A 17 -20.02 -12.25 -16.81
C GLN A 17 -20.48 -10.79 -16.62
N VAL A 18 -21.22 -10.49 -15.55
CA VAL A 18 -21.75 -9.15 -15.24
C VAL A 18 -21.03 -8.47 -14.06
N LEU A 19 -20.48 -9.25 -13.11
CA LEU A 19 -19.71 -8.81 -11.93
C LEU A 19 -18.25 -9.29 -11.93
N GLY A 20 -17.85 -10.22 -12.80
CA GLY A 20 -16.56 -10.94 -12.72
C GLY A 20 -15.38 -10.27 -13.40
N GLN A 21 -15.26 -8.95 -13.26
CA GLN A 21 -14.01 -8.24 -13.48
C GLN A 21 -13.44 -7.78 -12.13
N ALA A 22 -13.16 -8.74 -11.25
CA ALA A 22 -12.35 -8.49 -10.07
C ALA A 22 -10.94 -8.08 -10.54
N GLY A 23 -10.48 -6.90 -10.12
CA GLY A 23 -9.15 -6.38 -10.43
C GLY A 23 -8.99 -5.79 -11.83
N THR A 24 -9.89 -4.90 -12.25
CA THR A 24 -9.61 -4.04 -13.42
C THR A 24 -8.98 -2.73 -13.00
N TRP A 25 -8.34 -2.02 -13.94
CA TRP A 25 -7.82 -0.67 -13.70
C TRP A 25 -8.88 0.30 -13.15
N SER A 26 -10.16 0.13 -13.55
CA SER A 26 -11.28 0.96 -13.09
C SER A 26 -11.83 0.55 -11.71
N ARG A 27 -11.56 -0.70 -11.26
CA ARG A 27 -11.97 -1.24 -9.95
C ARG A 27 -10.92 -2.24 -9.45
N PRO A 28 -9.78 -1.73 -8.94
CA PRO A 28 -8.70 -2.59 -8.47
C PRO A 28 -9.11 -3.35 -7.21
N ASN A 29 -8.49 -4.51 -7.01
CA ASN A 29 -8.69 -5.31 -5.80
C ASN A 29 -8.15 -4.61 -4.56
N PRO A 30 -8.74 -4.89 -3.37
CA PRO A 30 -8.20 -4.40 -2.12
C PRO A 30 -6.80 -4.98 -1.89
N MET A 31 -5.89 -4.11 -1.47
CA MET A 31 -4.52 -4.44 -1.06
C MET A 31 -4.42 -4.19 0.45
N PRO A 32 -4.48 -5.23 1.30
CA PRO A 32 -4.29 -5.11 2.74
C PRO A 32 -2.90 -4.54 3.04
N MET A 33 -2.81 -3.76 4.12
CA MET A 33 -1.55 -3.12 4.49
C MET A 33 -1.49 -2.78 5.97
N ASP A 34 -0.27 -2.80 6.49
CA ASP A 34 0.09 -2.24 7.79
C ASP A 34 1.02 -1.05 7.60
N ALA A 35 0.86 -0.01 8.42
CA ALA A 35 1.72 1.16 8.40
C ALA A 35 2.10 1.54 9.82
N TYR A 36 3.39 1.72 10.07
CA TYR A 36 3.92 2.03 11.39
C TYR A 36 5.21 2.84 11.31
N ARG A 37 5.57 3.48 12.43
CA ARG A 37 6.84 4.20 12.56
C ARG A 37 7.86 3.29 13.25
N SER A 38 9.04 3.17 12.65
CA SER A 38 10.19 2.47 13.23
C SER A 38 11.36 3.45 13.37
N GLY A 39 11.48 4.05 14.55
CA GLY A 39 12.52 5.06 14.83
C GLY A 39 12.44 6.28 13.90
N ALA A 40 13.41 6.38 12.99
CA ALA A 40 13.56 7.46 12.03
C ALA A 40 12.91 7.19 10.67
N GLU A 41 12.13 6.10 10.55
CA GLU A 41 11.49 5.71 9.30
C GLU A 41 9.99 5.48 9.49
N PHE A 42 9.24 5.74 8.43
CA PHE A 42 7.87 5.31 8.24
C PHE A 42 7.89 4.05 7.36
N VAL A 43 7.31 2.96 7.85
CA VAL A 43 7.31 1.66 7.18
C VAL A 43 5.88 1.29 6.83
N VAL A 44 5.70 0.83 5.59
CA VAL A 44 4.43 0.35 5.06
C VAL A 44 4.64 -1.04 4.47
N ALA A 45 3.85 -2.01 4.91
CA ALA A 45 3.86 -3.37 4.39
C ALA A 45 2.55 -3.65 3.66
N PHE A 46 2.61 -4.21 2.44
CA PHE A 46 1.45 -4.58 1.64
C PHE A 46 1.45 -6.08 1.36
N ASP A 47 0.31 -6.73 1.57
CA ASP A 47 0.14 -8.13 1.24
C ASP A 47 -0.16 -8.30 -0.26
N LEU A 48 0.81 -8.86 -0.98
CA LEU A 48 0.74 -9.12 -2.42
C LEU A 48 1.23 -10.54 -2.76
N PRO A 49 0.64 -11.61 -2.18
CA PRO A 49 1.15 -12.95 -2.34
C PRO A 49 0.99 -13.49 -3.78
N GLY A 50 2.09 -13.96 -4.36
CA GLY A 50 2.11 -14.57 -5.69
C GLY A 50 1.93 -13.56 -6.82
N VAL A 51 2.36 -12.33 -6.60
CA VAL A 51 2.62 -11.32 -7.64
C VAL A 51 4.09 -11.47 -8.06
N ASP A 52 4.36 -11.35 -9.36
CA ASP A 52 5.72 -11.26 -9.87
C ASP A 52 6.32 -9.90 -9.46
N PRO A 53 7.51 -9.83 -8.85
CA PRO A 53 8.15 -8.56 -8.50
C PRO A 53 8.25 -7.58 -9.68
N GLU A 54 8.42 -8.07 -10.91
CA GLU A 54 8.49 -7.23 -12.11
C GLU A 54 7.13 -6.61 -12.49
N ALA A 55 6.03 -7.16 -11.97
CA ALA A 55 4.68 -6.66 -12.16
C ALA A 55 4.22 -5.72 -11.02
N ILE A 56 5.15 -5.25 -10.18
CA ILE A 56 4.89 -4.27 -9.12
C ILE A 56 5.47 -2.93 -9.54
N GLU A 57 4.61 -1.90 -9.59
CA GLU A 57 4.99 -0.52 -9.87
C GLU A 57 4.82 0.33 -8.61
N LEU A 58 5.85 1.10 -8.27
CA LEU A 58 5.79 2.12 -7.23
C LEU A 58 6.10 3.48 -7.84
N ASP A 59 5.15 4.39 -7.73
CA ASP A 59 5.28 5.76 -8.21
C ASP A 59 5.08 6.74 -7.06
N VAL A 60 5.84 7.83 -7.06
CA VAL A 60 5.58 8.95 -6.16
C VAL A 60 5.41 10.23 -6.96
N GLU A 61 4.24 10.83 -6.85
CA GLU A 61 3.95 12.13 -7.46
C GLU A 61 3.28 13.04 -6.43
N ARG A 62 3.80 14.26 -6.25
CA ARG A 62 3.22 15.29 -5.35
C ARG A 62 2.89 14.76 -3.94
N ASN A 63 3.84 14.06 -3.32
CA ASN A 63 3.68 13.40 -2.02
C ASN A 63 2.60 12.30 -1.98
N VAL A 64 2.21 11.74 -3.12
CA VAL A 64 1.31 10.59 -3.18
C VAL A 64 2.10 9.37 -3.65
N LEU A 65 2.28 8.40 -2.76
CA LEU A 65 2.81 7.09 -3.11
C LEU A 65 1.69 6.24 -3.70
N THR A 66 1.85 5.82 -4.95
CA THR A 66 0.96 4.90 -5.64
C THR A 66 1.66 3.56 -5.78
N VAL A 67 1.02 2.51 -5.28
CA VAL A 67 1.47 1.13 -5.42
C VAL A 67 0.49 0.41 -6.33
N LYS A 68 0.96 -0.11 -7.46
CA LYS A 68 0.18 -0.93 -8.39
C LYS A 68 0.84 -2.29 -8.51
N ALA A 69 0.01 -3.32 -8.66
CA ALA A 69 0.49 -4.68 -8.84
C ALA A 69 -0.49 -5.47 -9.70
N GLU A 70 0.00 -6.36 -10.55
CA GLU A 70 -0.84 -7.27 -11.34
C GLU A 70 -0.58 -8.72 -10.96
N ARG A 71 -1.65 -9.44 -10.61
CA ARG A 71 -1.57 -10.88 -10.36
C ARG A 71 -2.23 -11.66 -11.49
N ARG A 72 -1.42 -12.38 -12.25
CA ARG A 72 -1.90 -13.22 -13.36
C ARG A 72 -2.39 -14.59 -12.86
N PRO A 73 -3.36 -15.20 -13.55
CA PRO A 73 -3.74 -16.59 -13.30
C PRO A 73 -2.52 -17.52 -13.43
N ILE A 74 -2.39 -18.48 -12.51
CA ILE A 74 -1.30 -19.49 -12.58
C ILE A 74 -1.60 -20.56 -13.62
N ALA A 75 -2.88 -20.90 -13.76
CA ALA A 75 -3.34 -21.94 -14.66
C ALA A 75 -3.74 -21.30 -16.00
N GLY A 76 -3.31 -21.90 -17.12
CA GLY A 76 -3.63 -21.42 -18.46
C GLY A 76 -5.11 -21.59 -18.81
N ASP A 77 -5.53 -21.04 -19.95
CA ASP A 77 -6.95 -20.93 -20.32
C ASP A 77 -7.67 -22.28 -20.50
N GLU A 78 -6.93 -23.38 -20.64
CA GLU A 78 -7.46 -24.73 -20.86
C GLU A 78 -7.73 -25.54 -19.58
N VAL A 79 -7.79 -24.88 -18.41
CA VAL A 79 -8.06 -25.56 -17.13
C VAL A 79 -9.49 -25.35 -16.64
N GLU A 80 -10.14 -26.43 -16.21
CA GLU A 80 -11.43 -26.32 -15.53
C GLU A 80 -11.21 -25.99 -14.04
N MET A 81 -11.18 -24.69 -13.72
CA MET A 81 -11.05 -24.21 -12.34
C MET A 81 -12.13 -24.80 -11.43
N GLN A 82 -11.71 -25.61 -10.45
CA GLN A 82 -12.66 -26.26 -9.58
C GLN A 82 -13.17 -25.33 -8.46
N VAL A 83 -12.28 -24.48 -7.93
CA VAL A 83 -12.50 -23.48 -6.88
C VAL A 83 -11.61 -22.26 -7.20
N SER A 84 -12.13 -21.04 -7.04
CA SER A 84 -11.40 -19.80 -7.35
C SER A 84 -11.65 -18.73 -6.27
N GLU A 85 -10.88 -18.80 -5.19
CA GLU A 85 -10.98 -17.85 -4.05
C GLU A 85 -9.87 -16.79 -4.05
N ARG A 86 -8.81 -17.02 -4.82
CA ARG A 86 -7.65 -16.13 -4.88
C ARG A 86 -7.99 -14.91 -5.74
N PRO A 87 -7.85 -13.68 -5.23
CA PRO A 87 -8.04 -12.49 -6.07
C PRO A 87 -6.96 -12.44 -7.14
N LEU A 88 -7.38 -12.16 -8.38
CA LEU A 88 -6.56 -12.02 -9.59
C LEU A 88 -6.78 -10.64 -10.20
N GLY A 89 -5.88 -10.22 -11.10
CA GLY A 89 -5.95 -8.92 -11.78
C GLY A 89 -5.16 -7.83 -11.05
N VAL A 90 -5.60 -6.59 -11.22
CA VAL A 90 -4.92 -5.38 -10.75
C VAL A 90 -5.25 -5.07 -9.30
N PHE A 91 -4.23 -4.79 -8.51
CA PHE A 91 -4.26 -4.22 -7.18
C PHE A 91 -3.69 -2.81 -7.26
N SER A 92 -4.31 -1.85 -6.58
CA SER A 92 -3.83 -0.47 -6.55
C SER A 92 -4.14 0.16 -5.20
N ARG A 93 -3.17 0.87 -4.65
CA ARG A 93 -3.30 1.61 -3.39
C ARG A 93 -2.58 2.95 -3.52
N GLN A 94 -3.20 4.00 -2.98
CA GLN A 94 -2.59 5.31 -2.89
C GLN A 94 -2.45 5.74 -1.42
N LEU A 95 -1.32 6.35 -1.09
CA LEU A 95 -0.98 6.84 0.23
C LEU A 95 -0.49 8.28 0.13
N PHE A 96 -1.15 9.17 0.88
CA PHE A 96 -0.67 10.54 1.05
C PHE A 96 0.46 10.55 2.06
N LEU A 97 1.65 10.90 1.60
CA LEU A 97 2.83 11.10 2.42
C LEU A 97 2.80 12.49 3.03
N GLY A 98 3.04 12.59 4.33
CA GLY A 98 3.18 13.89 4.99
C GLY A 98 4.47 14.60 4.57
N ASP A 99 4.49 15.93 4.68
CA ASP A 99 5.70 16.75 4.39
C ASP A 99 6.90 16.42 5.29
N THR A 100 6.67 15.63 6.34
CA THR A 100 7.70 15.16 7.26
C THR A 100 8.44 13.94 6.76
N LEU A 101 8.02 13.34 5.65
CA LEU A 101 8.66 12.19 5.02
C LEU A 101 9.56 12.63 3.87
N ASP A 102 10.68 11.93 3.72
CA ASP A 102 11.62 12.13 2.63
C ASP A 102 11.30 11.17 1.49
N ALA A 103 10.52 11.66 0.53
CA ALA A 103 10.07 10.88 -0.62
C ALA A 103 11.19 10.59 -1.64
N ASP A 104 12.30 11.31 -1.59
CA ASP A 104 13.41 11.13 -2.54
C ASP A 104 14.29 9.92 -2.15
N HIS A 105 14.21 9.47 -0.90
CA HIS A 105 15.03 8.39 -0.34
C HIS A 105 14.20 7.16 0.06
N ILE A 106 13.18 6.84 -0.72
CA ILE A 106 12.33 5.65 -0.48
C ILE A 106 13.09 4.37 -0.83
N HIS A 107 12.95 3.37 0.03
CA HIS A 107 13.44 2.02 -0.20
C HIS A 107 12.28 1.03 -0.22
N ALA A 108 12.27 0.13 -1.20
CA ALA A 108 11.28 -0.94 -1.30
C ALA A 108 11.97 -2.30 -1.35
N ALA A 109 11.38 -3.29 -0.68
CA ALA A 109 11.79 -4.68 -0.72
C ALA A 109 10.56 -5.57 -0.83
N TYR A 110 10.66 -6.66 -1.58
CA TYR A 110 9.59 -7.65 -1.70
C TYR A 110 10.13 -9.02 -1.31
N ASP A 111 9.54 -9.60 -0.27
CA ASP A 111 9.93 -10.91 0.24
C ASP A 111 8.70 -11.68 0.72
N ALA A 112 8.68 -12.99 0.47
CA ALA A 112 7.62 -13.90 0.90
C ALA A 112 6.17 -13.44 0.59
N GLY A 113 5.95 -12.66 -0.46
CA GLY A 113 4.62 -12.15 -0.82
C GLY A 113 4.24 -10.82 -0.18
N VAL A 114 5.17 -10.16 0.54
CA VAL A 114 4.94 -8.88 1.22
C VAL A 114 5.86 -7.81 0.61
N LEU A 115 5.26 -6.73 0.13
CA LEU A 115 5.98 -5.53 -0.31
C LEU A 115 6.17 -4.59 0.89
N THR A 116 7.41 -4.35 1.29
CA THR A 116 7.75 -3.43 2.37
C THR A 116 8.38 -2.16 1.80
N VAL A 117 7.74 -1.02 2.03
CA VAL A 117 8.21 0.31 1.66
C VAL A 117 8.67 1.04 2.92
N ARG A 118 9.91 1.53 2.92
CA ARG A 118 10.53 2.27 4.02
C ARG A 118 10.84 3.68 3.54
N ILE A 119 10.31 4.67 4.26
CA ILE A 119 10.42 6.07 3.92
C ILE A 119 11.08 6.79 5.10
N PRO A 120 12.29 7.35 4.91
CA PRO A 120 12.95 8.12 5.97
C PRO A 120 12.13 9.34 6.38
N ILE A 121 12.24 9.72 7.65
CA ILE A 121 11.66 10.97 8.14
C ILE A 121 12.63 12.10 7.80
N ALA A 122 12.14 13.13 7.12
CA ALA A 122 12.94 14.26 6.68
C ALA A 122 13.61 14.98 7.86
N GLU A 123 14.89 15.32 7.70
CA GLU A 123 15.68 16.02 8.73
C GLU A 123 15.02 17.33 9.20
N ARG A 124 14.39 18.06 8.26
CA ARG A 124 13.62 19.29 8.53
C ARG A 124 12.41 19.10 9.45
N ALA A 125 11.91 17.88 9.57
CA ALA A 125 10.77 17.54 10.41
C ALA A 125 11.17 17.12 11.84
N LYS A 126 12.47 17.12 12.16
CA LYS A 126 12.92 16.91 13.53
C LYS A 126 12.44 18.06 14.42
N PRO A 127 11.88 17.76 15.62
CA PRO A 127 11.34 18.79 16.50
C PRO A 127 12.44 19.79 16.90
N ARG A 128 12.20 21.08 16.64
CA ARG A 128 13.08 22.17 17.07
C ARG A 128 12.63 22.65 18.44
N LYS A 129 13.55 22.72 19.42
CA LYS A 129 13.27 23.40 20.69
C LYS A 129 13.21 24.91 20.45
N ILE A 130 12.14 25.55 20.90
CA ILE A 130 12.01 27.00 20.92
C ILE A 130 12.42 27.47 22.32
N ALA A 131 13.47 28.29 22.41
CA ALA A 131 13.84 28.95 23.65
C ALA A 131 12.90 30.15 23.87
N ILE A 132 12.39 30.30 25.09
CA ILE A 132 11.62 31.49 25.48
C ILE A 132 12.63 32.51 26.00
N GLU A 133 12.74 33.64 25.33
CA GLU A 133 13.51 34.79 25.81
C GLU A 133 12.64 35.58 26.80
N SER A 134 13.15 35.78 28.02
CA SER A 134 12.55 36.70 29.00
C SER A 134 13.38 37.97 29.06
N GLU A 135 12.75 39.14 28.90
CA GLU A 135 13.42 40.42 29.14
C GLU A 135 13.91 40.51 30.61
N PRO A 136 15.14 41.02 30.85
CA PRO A 136 15.60 41.25 32.20
C PRO A 136 14.73 42.30 32.88
N ALA A 137 14.34 42.00 34.12
CA ALA A 137 13.48 42.81 34.96
C ALA A 137 13.84 44.31 34.93
N ARG A 138 12.79 45.13 34.76
CA ARG A 138 12.76 46.59 34.78
C ARG A 138 13.80 47.17 35.74
N LYS A 139 14.80 47.90 35.22
CA LYS A 139 15.69 48.74 36.03
C LYS A 139 14.87 49.85 36.68
N GLU A 140 14.82 49.86 38.00
CA GLU A 140 14.37 51.02 38.76
C GLU A 140 15.31 52.20 38.47
N ILE A 141 14.72 53.34 38.10
CA ILE A 141 15.41 54.61 37.95
C ILE A 141 15.36 55.26 39.34
N ASN A 142 16.50 55.29 40.04
CA ASN A 142 16.63 56.08 41.26
C ASN A 142 16.79 57.56 40.87
N ALA A 143 15.87 58.39 41.38
CA ALA A 143 15.88 59.84 41.25
C ALA A 143 16.65 60.50 42.39
#